data_AF-A0A7J2I052-F1
#
_entry.id   AF-A0A7J2I052-F1
#
_cell.length_a   1.000
_cell.length_b   1.000
_cell.length_c   1.000
_cell.angle_alpha   90.00
_cell.angle_beta   90.00
_cell.angle_gamma   90.00
#
_symmetry.space_group_name_H-M   'P 1'
#
loop_
_entity.id
_entity.type
_entity.pdbx_description
1 polymer ?
#
loop_
_entity_poly.entity_id
_entity_poly.type
_entity_poly.pdbx_seq_one_letter_code
_entity_poly.pdbx_strand_id
1 'polypeptide(L)'
;MLRHKGFKSPSELHKFLRDLTPSNVYYSCAYYENPEARMDEKGWLGADLIFDIDADHIPTPCKKNHDTWICPNCGFAGRGENPGKCPNCGSEKFETRIWACELCLEAAKAETLKLLDMLLEDFGFSEKEISVFFSGHRGYHVHVEGSAVRGLDSVARKEIVDYVSGLGLDPSFHGLRLTRYGAARLIQGPNLDDEGWRGRIAKGVYDFVLTASEEDFLRVGLPRKTAKTLVENRGKILESWKDNGPW
;
A
#
# COMPACT_ATOMS: atom_id res chain seq x y z
N MET A 1 -28.74 -3.65 -0.29
CA MET A 1 -27.91 -3.18 -1.43
C MET A 1 -28.64 -3.52 -2.71
N LEU A 2 -28.95 -2.54 -3.56
CA LEU A 2 -29.56 -2.77 -4.87
C LEU A 2 -28.45 -3.02 -5.90
N ARG A 3 -28.48 -4.18 -6.58
CA ARG A 3 -27.44 -4.63 -7.52
C ARG A 3 -28.09 -5.08 -8.85
N HIS A 4 -27.27 -5.50 -9.81
CA HIS A 4 -27.70 -6.03 -11.11
C HIS A 4 -28.52 -4.99 -11.90
N LYS A 5 -27.99 -3.77 -11.99
CA LYS A 5 -28.55 -2.68 -12.79
C LYS A 5 -27.60 -2.37 -13.93
N GLY A 6 -28.17 -2.20 -15.11
CA GLY A 6 -27.48 -1.74 -16.31
C GLY A 6 -28.19 -0.52 -16.85
N PHE A 7 -27.43 0.41 -17.43
CA PHE A 7 -27.97 1.61 -18.04
C PHE A 7 -27.37 1.73 -19.43
N LYS A 8 -28.21 1.98 -20.43
CA LYS A 8 -27.78 2.11 -21.82
C LYS A 8 -27.45 3.57 -22.17
N SER A 9 -27.83 4.51 -21.32
CA SER A 9 -27.52 5.93 -21.48
C SER A 9 -27.30 6.65 -20.14
N PRO A 10 -26.52 7.75 -20.14
CA PRO A 10 -26.39 8.62 -18.96
C PRO A 10 -27.73 9.16 -18.45
N SER A 11 -28.68 9.42 -19.34
CA SER A 11 -30.02 9.93 -18.98
C SER A 11 -30.82 8.94 -18.13
N GLU A 12 -30.72 7.64 -18.43
CA GLU A 12 -31.36 6.57 -17.65
C GLU A 12 -30.74 6.50 -16.25
N LEU A 13 -29.40 6.52 -16.16
CA LEU A 13 -28.69 6.56 -14.88
C LEU A 13 -29.09 7.79 -14.06
N HIS A 14 -29.11 8.98 -14.65
CA HIS A 14 -29.52 10.21 -13.97
C HIS A 14 -30.96 10.17 -13.46
N LYS A 15 -31.89 9.61 -14.25
CA LYS A 15 -33.27 9.42 -13.79
C LYS A 15 -33.31 8.47 -12.60
N PHE A 16 -32.65 7.32 -12.70
CA PHE A 16 -32.61 6.34 -11.64
C PHE A 16 -32.02 6.90 -10.33
N LEU A 17 -30.92 7.65 -10.39
CA LEU A 17 -30.30 8.26 -9.22
C LEU A 17 -31.20 9.31 -8.56
N ARG A 18 -31.94 10.10 -9.33
CA ARG A 18 -32.91 11.08 -8.80
C ARG A 18 -34.12 10.42 -8.15
N ASP A 19 -34.60 9.33 -8.72
CA ASP A 19 -35.78 8.64 -8.21
C ASP A 19 -35.47 7.81 -6.94
N LEU A 20 -34.27 7.20 -6.88
CA LEU A 20 -33.85 6.37 -5.75
C LEU A 20 -33.17 7.16 -4.62
N THR A 21 -32.41 8.22 -4.94
CA THR A 21 -31.56 8.98 -4.00
C THR A 21 -30.66 8.10 -3.12
N PRO A 22 -29.78 7.28 -3.71
CA PRO A 22 -28.97 6.34 -2.95
C PRO A 22 -27.93 7.07 -2.09
N SER A 23 -27.61 6.49 -0.92
CA SER A 23 -26.54 7.02 -0.05
C SER A 23 -25.14 6.85 -0.65
N ASN A 24 -24.93 5.79 -1.43
CA ASN A 24 -23.66 5.46 -2.09
C ASN A 24 -23.93 4.83 -3.46
N VAL A 25 -23.05 5.08 -4.43
CA VAL A 25 -23.16 4.59 -5.81
C VAL A 25 -21.86 3.91 -6.21
N TYR A 26 -21.96 2.75 -6.84
CA TYR A 26 -20.83 1.96 -7.32
C TYR A 26 -21.14 1.39 -8.70
N TYR A 27 -20.10 1.12 -9.47
CA TYR A 27 -20.17 0.32 -10.70
C TYR A 27 -19.14 -0.80 -10.64
N SER A 28 -19.31 -1.84 -11.45
CA SER A 28 -18.34 -2.95 -11.48
C SER A 28 -17.08 -2.55 -12.24
N CYS A 29 -15.91 -2.90 -11.70
CA CYS A 29 -14.65 -2.88 -12.46
C CYS A 29 -14.58 -3.99 -13.54
N ALA A 30 -15.57 -4.89 -13.55
CA ALA A 30 -15.68 -5.98 -14.50
C ALA A 30 -16.68 -5.66 -15.62
N TYR A 31 -16.38 -6.18 -16.80
CA TYR A 31 -17.18 -6.11 -18.01
C TYR A 31 -17.96 -7.42 -18.17
N TYR A 32 -19.22 -7.29 -18.59
CA TYR A 32 -20.14 -8.41 -18.72
C TYR A 32 -20.94 -8.28 -20.02
N GLU A 33 -21.27 -9.41 -20.64
CA GLU A 33 -22.21 -9.46 -21.77
C GLU A 33 -23.62 -9.05 -21.33
N ASN A 34 -24.05 -9.55 -20.17
CA ASN A 34 -25.36 -9.25 -19.58
C ASN A 34 -25.22 -8.78 -18.12
N PRO A 35 -24.93 -7.47 -17.89
CA PRO A 35 -24.64 -6.96 -16.55
C PRO A 35 -25.82 -7.03 -15.56
N GLU A 36 -27.05 -7.13 -16.07
CA GLU A 36 -28.29 -7.22 -15.28
C GLU A 36 -28.65 -8.66 -14.89
N ALA A 37 -28.02 -9.67 -15.50
CA ALA A 37 -28.29 -11.06 -15.18
C ALA A 37 -27.74 -11.47 -13.80
N ARG A 38 -28.10 -12.69 -13.39
CA ARG A 38 -27.46 -13.37 -12.25
C ARG A 38 -26.01 -13.69 -12.60
N MET A 39 -25.15 -13.84 -11.59
CA MET A 39 -23.69 -13.90 -11.77
C MET A 39 -23.22 -15.00 -12.74
N ASP A 40 -23.87 -16.15 -12.69
CA ASP A 40 -23.66 -17.33 -13.54
C ASP A 40 -24.07 -17.10 -15.01
N GLU A 41 -24.95 -16.14 -15.26
CA GLU A 41 -25.49 -15.81 -16.59
C GLU A 41 -24.93 -14.51 -17.17
N LYS A 42 -24.04 -13.82 -16.45
CA LYS A 42 -23.55 -12.50 -16.88
C LYS A 42 -22.63 -12.54 -18.10
N GLY A 43 -21.93 -13.65 -18.33
CA GLY A 43 -20.85 -13.75 -19.32
C GLY A 43 -19.71 -12.76 -19.01
N TRP A 44 -18.75 -13.14 -18.17
CA TRP A 44 -17.62 -12.27 -17.82
C TRP A 44 -16.69 -12.06 -19.02
N LEU A 45 -16.38 -10.79 -19.32
CA LEU A 45 -15.56 -10.39 -20.47
C LEU A 45 -14.16 -9.90 -20.08
N GLY A 46 -13.95 -9.57 -18.80
CA GLY A 46 -12.71 -8.97 -18.32
C GLY A 46 -12.94 -8.09 -17.10
N ALA A 47 -11.86 -7.59 -16.51
CA ALA A 47 -11.94 -6.57 -15.48
C ALA A 47 -10.72 -5.64 -15.47
N ASP A 48 -10.93 -4.37 -15.15
CA ASP A 48 -9.85 -3.42 -14.89
C ASP A 48 -9.10 -3.84 -13.62
N LEU A 49 -7.86 -3.34 -13.46
CA LEU A 49 -7.05 -3.61 -12.28
C LEU A 49 -7.18 -2.43 -11.32
N ILE A 50 -7.76 -2.69 -10.15
CA ILE A 50 -8.10 -1.65 -9.17
C ILE A 50 -7.29 -1.88 -7.89
N PHE A 51 -6.69 -0.82 -7.38
CA PHE A 51 -6.04 -0.78 -6.08
C PHE A 51 -6.80 0.19 -5.16
N ASP A 52 -7.03 -0.23 -3.92
CA ASP A 52 -7.67 0.58 -2.89
C ASP A 52 -6.68 0.83 -1.74
N ILE A 53 -6.32 2.10 -1.54
CA ILE A 53 -5.34 2.53 -0.56
C ILE A 53 -6.08 3.24 0.56
N ASP A 54 -6.31 2.50 1.64
CA ASP A 54 -7.07 2.93 2.79
C ASP A 54 -6.14 3.42 3.91
N ALA A 55 -6.28 4.68 4.35
CA ALA A 55 -5.43 5.23 5.42
C ALA A 55 -5.54 4.47 6.75
N ASP A 56 -6.68 3.85 7.01
CA ASP A 56 -6.92 3.03 8.20
C ASP A 56 -5.96 1.85 8.34
N HIS A 57 -5.48 1.32 7.22
CA HIS A 57 -4.55 0.19 7.21
C HIS A 57 -3.08 0.64 7.24
N ILE A 58 -2.83 1.95 7.17
CA ILE A 58 -1.47 2.52 7.19
C ILE A 58 -1.12 2.91 8.63
N PRO A 59 -0.03 2.37 9.22
CA PRO A 59 0.39 2.78 10.56
C PRO A 59 0.79 4.25 10.60
N THR A 60 0.07 5.06 11.38
CA THR A 60 0.39 6.47 11.58
C THR A 60 0.40 6.81 13.07
N PRO A 61 1.28 7.72 13.52
CA PRO A 61 1.38 8.08 14.94
C PRO A 61 0.12 8.79 15.45
N CYS A 62 -0.68 9.38 14.56
CA CYS A 62 -1.88 10.14 14.90
C CYS A 62 -3.10 9.28 15.26
N LYS A 63 -3.13 7.98 14.94
CA LYS A 63 -4.28 7.09 15.26
C LYS A 63 -4.66 7.14 16.73
N LYS A 64 -3.67 7.21 17.62
CA LYS A 64 -3.85 7.33 19.08
C LYS A 64 -4.62 8.59 19.51
N ASN A 65 -4.66 9.61 18.65
CA ASN A 65 -5.29 10.89 18.97
C ASN A 65 -6.78 10.93 18.61
N HIS A 66 -7.19 10.22 17.54
CA HIS A 66 -8.53 10.33 16.97
C HIS A 66 -9.33 9.01 16.96
N ASP A 67 -8.66 7.87 16.86
CA ASP A 67 -9.37 6.60 16.86
C ASP A 67 -9.81 6.26 18.27
N THR A 68 -11.03 5.75 18.39
CA THR A 68 -11.61 5.36 19.66
C THR A 68 -12.24 3.99 19.55
N TRP A 69 -12.24 3.25 20.64
CA TRP A 69 -12.94 1.98 20.73
C TRP A 69 -13.70 1.87 22.04
N ILE A 70 -14.80 1.13 22.00
CA ILE A 70 -15.64 0.83 23.16
C ILE A 70 -15.87 -0.67 23.20
N CYS A 71 -15.69 -1.28 24.36
CA CYS A 71 -16.09 -2.66 24.61
C CYS A 71 -17.61 -2.69 24.84
N PRO A 72 -18.41 -3.31 23.95
CA PRO A 72 -19.86 -3.34 24.09
C PRO A 72 -20.31 -4.16 25.31
N ASN A 73 -19.47 -5.06 25.83
CA ASN A 73 -19.82 -5.91 26.96
C ASN A 73 -19.74 -5.20 28.33
N CYS A 74 -18.74 -4.34 28.53
CA CYS A 74 -18.52 -3.70 29.83
C CYS A 74 -18.38 -2.16 29.78
N GLY A 75 -18.53 -1.56 28.60
CA GLY A 75 -18.42 -0.12 28.40
C GLY A 75 -16.99 0.45 28.49
N PHE A 76 -15.98 -0.39 28.76
CA PHE A 76 -14.59 0.06 28.83
C PHE A 76 -14.15 0.61 27.48
N ALA A 77 -13.57 1.80 27.46
CA ALA A 77 -13.23 2.53 26.24
C ALA A 77 -11.77 3.00 26.26
N GLY A 78 -11.22 3.18 25.07
CA GLY A 78 -9.85 3.65 24.87
C GLY A 78 -9.67 4.40 23.56
N ARG A 79 -8.44 4.87 23.34
CA ARG A 79 -8.01 5.52 22.11
C ARG A 79 -6.94 4.72 21.37
N GLY A 80 -6.82 4.95 20.07
CA GLY A 80 -5.90 4.27 19.19
C GLY A 80 -6.39 2.87 18.79
N GLU A 81 -5.43 2.00 18.48
CA GLU A 81 -5.73 0.63 18.07
C GLU A 81 -6.39 -0.17 19.19
N ASN A 82 -7.32 -1.05 18.82
CA ASN A 82 -7.94 -1.94 19.78
C ASN A 82 -6.90 -2.93 20.33
N PRO A 83 -6.97 -3.31 21.62
CA PRO A 83 -5.98 -4.18 22.25
C PRO A 83 -6.17 -5.68 21.92
N GLY A 84 -7.07 -6.04 20.98
CA GLY A 84 -7.47 -7.43 20.67
C GLY A 84 -8.30 -8.11 21.76
N LYS A 85 -8.04 -7.84 23.05
CA LYS A 85 -8.82 -8.31 24.21
C LYS A 85 -9.07 -7.17 25.18
N CYS A 86 -10.31 -7.05 25.64
CA CYS A 86 -10.71 -6.00 26.57
C CYS A 86 -9.95 -6.16 27.90
N PRO A 87 -9.17 -5.16 28.34
CA PRO A 87 -8.40 -5.25 29.58
C PRO A 87 -9.27 -5.44 30.84
N ASN A 88 -10.55 -5.06 30.77
CA ASN A 88 -11.47 -5.12 31.90
C ASN A 88 -12.30 -6.41 31.96
N CYS A 89 -12.73 -6.96 30.82
CA CYS A 89 -13.65 -8.13 30.81
C CYS A 89 -13.21 -9.28 29.89
N GLY A 90 -12.11 -9.14 29.16
CA GLY A 90 -11.59 -10.17 28.26
C GLY A 90 -12.34 -10.33 26.93
N SER A 91 -13.41 -9.57 26.67
CA SER A 91 -14.13 -9.59 25.38
C SER A 91 -13.21 -9.24 24.20
N GLU A 92 -13.35 -9.96 23.10
CA GLU A 92 -12.63 -9.72 21.82
C GLU A 92 -13.41 -8.78 20.89
N LYS A 93 -14.68 -8.50 21.19
CA LYS A 93 -15.51 -7.58 20.40
C LYS A 93 -15.28 -6.14 20.84
N PHE A 94 -15.16 -5.25 19.86
CA PHE A 94 -15.04 -3.81 20.04
C PHE A 94 -15.87 -3.06 19.00
N GLU A 95 -16.46 -1.95 19.42
CA GLU A 95 -17.00 -0.95 18.51
C GLU A 95 -15.93 0.13 18.33
N THR A 96 -15.35 0.21 17.13
CA THR A 96 -14.30 1.19 16.80
C THR A 96 -14.90 2.33 15.99
N ARG A 97 -14.55 3.57 16.35
CA ARG A 97 -14.79 4.75 15.54
C ARG A 97 -13.46 5.26 15.03
N ILE A 98 -13.31 5.22 13.72
CA ILE A 98 -12.09 5.60 13.01
C ILE A 98 -12.34 6.93 12.33
N TRP A 99 -11.35 7.81 12.37
CA TRP A 99 -11.39 9.11 11.72
C TRP A 99 -10.08 9.38 10.99
N ALA A 100 -10.12 9.65 9.69
CA ALA A 100 -8.93 10.04 8.96
C ALA A 100 -8.63 11.53 9.17
N CYS A 101 -7.49 11.85 9.80
CA CYS A 101 -6.98 13.22 9.85
C CYS A 101 -6.03 13.51 8.68
N GLU A 102 -5.55 14.75 8.56
CA GLU A 102 -4.64 15.16 7.47
C GLU A 102 -3.38 14.29 7.40
N LEU A 103 -2.82 13.89 8.54
CA LEU A 103 -1.65 13.01 8.59
C LEU A 103 -1.97 11.61 8.04
N CYS A 104 -3.18 11.10 8.27
CA CYS A 104 -3.62 9.83 7.68
C CYS A 104 -3.75 9.94 6.16
N LEU A 105 -4.31 11.04 5.66
CA LEU A 105 -4.49 11.25 4.23
C LEU A 105 -3.17 11.48 3.49
N GLU A 106 -2.22 12.22 4.08
CA GLU A 106 -0.88 12.37 3.51
C GLU A 106 -0.12 11.04 3.51
N ALA A 107 -0.30 10.20 4.53
CA ALA A 107 0.27 8.85 4.51
C ALA A 107 -0.33 7.98 3.38
N ALA A 108 -1.65 7.98 3.20
CA ALA A 108 -2.30 7.27 2.10
C ALA A 108 -1.87 7.78 0.72
N LYS A 109 -1.72 9.10 0.58
CA LYS A 109 -1.19 9.72 -0.64
C LYS A 109 0.25 9.29 -0.91
N ALA A 110 1.10 9.26 0.11
CA ALA A 110 2.49 8.79 -0.03
C ALA A 110 2.54 7.33 -0.51
N GLU A 111 1.73 6.43 0.05
CA GLU A 111 1.65 5.04 -0.44
C GLU A 111 1.07 4.95 -1.85
N THR A 112 0.10 5.81 -2.19
CA THR A 112 -0.46 5.89 -3.55
C THR A 112 0.60 6.31 -4.56
N LEU A 113 1.47 7.28 -4.22
CA LEU A 113 2.56 7.71 -5.09
C LEU A 113 3.56 6.57 -5.37
N LYS A 114 3.94 5.81 -4.34
CA LYS A 114 4.82 4.64 -4.52
C LYS A 114 4.21 3.59 -5.44
N LEU A 115 2.90 3.35 -5.33
CA LEU A 115 2.18 2.45 -6.24
C LEU A 115 2.23 2.99 -7.67
N LEU A 116 1.97 4.28 -7.88
CA LEU A 116 2.03 4.89 -9.21
C LEU A 116 3.42 4.75 -9.84
N ASP A 117 4.48 4.99 -9.06
CA ASP A 117 5.86 4.78 -9.53
C ASP A 117 6.08 3.34 -10.01
N MET A 118 5.59 2.34 -9.26
CA MET A 118 5.69 0.93 -9.70
C MET A 118 4.89 0.66 -10.97
N LEU A 119 3.67 1.18 -11.07
CA LEU A 119 2.81 0.98 -12.25
C LEU A 119 3.41 1.62 -13.50
N LEU A 120 4.03 2.79 -13.37
CA LEU A 120 4.65 3.53 -14.47
C LEU A 120 6.03 2.99 -14.84
N GLU A 121 6.92 2.81 -13.86
CA GLU A 121 8.33 2.46 -14.10
C GLU A 121 8.55 0.95 -14.27
N ASP A 122 7.89 0.12 -13.46
CA ASP A 122 8.15 -1.32 -13.45
C ASP A 122 7.22 -2.08 -14.40
N PHE A 123 5.92 -1.76 -14.35
CA PHE A 123 4.92 -2.40 -15.21
C PHE A 123 4.78 -1.72 -16.57
N GLY A 124 5.32 -0.51 -16.74
CA GLY A 124 5.35 0.21 -18.01
C GLY A 124 3.99 0.70 -18.49
N PHE A 125 3.01 0.85 -17.59
CA PHE A 125 1.72 1.45 -17.96
C PHE A 125 1.91 2.93 -18.29
N SER A 126 1.11 3.44 -19.23
CA SER A 126 1.09 4.87 -19.52
C SER A 126 0.17 5.63 -18.55
N GLU A 127 0.44 6.92 -18.34
CA GLU A 127 -0.44 7.79 -17.54
C GLU A 127 -1.89 7.82 -18.06
N LYS A 128 -2.11 7.49 -19.35
CA LYS A 128 -3.46 7.45 -19.95
C LYS A 128 -4.26 6.22 -19.55
N GLU A 129 -3.59 5.16 -19.13
CA GLU A 129 -4.20 3.92 -18.66
C GLU A 129 -4.49 3.97 -17.16
N ILE A 130 -3.95 4.97 -16.45
CA ILE A 130 -4.06 5.09 -15.01
C ILE A 130 -4.96 6.27 -14.65
N SER A 131 -5.98 6.01 -13.84
CA SER A 131 -6.83 7.04 -13.23
C SER A 131 -6.80 6.94 -11.72
N VAL A 132 -6.62 8.07 -11.04
CA VAL A 132 -6.55 8.16 -9.58
C VAL A 132 -7.74 8.94 -9.05
N PHE A 133 -8.45 8.37 -8.09
CA PHE A 133 -9.64 8.95 -7.48
C PHE A 133 -9.48 9.01 -5.98
N PHE A 134 -9.88 10.12 -5.36
CA PHE A 134 -10.11 10.13 -3.92
C PHE A 134 -11.35 9.30 -3.60
N SER A 135 -11.28 8.39 -2.63
CA SER A 135 -12.38 7.48 -2.28
C SER A 135 -13.61 8.19 -1.70
N GLY A 136 -13.49 9.49 -1.42
CA GLY A 136 -14.53 10.31 -0.81
C GLY A 136 -14.49 10.29 0.72
N HIS A 137 -13.58 9.51 1.32
CA HIS A 137 -13.51 9.40 2.77
C HIS A 137 -12.08 9.34 3.33
N ARG A 138 -11.28 8.33 2.99
CA ARG A 138 -10.05 8.00 3.77
C ARG A 138 -8.84 7.61 2.94
N GLY A 139 -8.93 7.70 1.62
CA GLY A 139 -8.01 6.97 0.78
C GLY A 139 -8.16 7.28 -0.69
N TYR A 140 -7.49 6.47 -1.49
CA TYR A 140 -7.42 6.63 -2.93
C TYR A 140 -7.72 5.31 -3.62
N HIS A 141 -8.39 5.39 -4.77
CA HIS A 141 -8.52 4.29 -5.70
C HIS A 141 -7.65 4.58 -6.91
N VAL A 142 -6.81 3.61 -7.29
CA VAL A 142 -6.05 3.65 -8.55
C VAL A 142 -6.64 2.62 -9.49
N HIS A 143 -7.10 3.10 -10.64
CA HIS A 143 -7.69 2.30 -11.70
C HIS A 143 -6.68 2.18 -12.83
N VAL A 144 -6.32 0.97 -13.20
CA VAL A 144 -5.55 0.67 -14.41
C VAL A 144 -6.50 0.02 -15.41
N GLU A 145 -6.73 0.70 -16.53
CA GLU A 145 -7.67 0.30 -17.57
C GLU A 145 -6.90 -0.02 -18.86
N GLY A 146 -7.10 -1.22 -19.40
CA GLY A 146 -6.40 -1.61 -20.61
C GLY A 146 -6.58 -3.08 -20.97
N SER A 147 -6.36 -3.40 -22.24
CA SER A 147 -6.45 -4.78 -22.72
C SER A 147 -5.45 -5.71 -22.02
N ALA A 148 -4.28 -5.18 -21.63
CA ALA A 148 -3.24 -5.91 -20.91
C ALA A 148 -3.70 -6.46 -19.54
N VAL A 149 -4.61 -5.76 -18.85
CA VAL A 149 -5.09 -6.17 -17.52
C VAL A 149 -6.46 -6.85 -17.54
N ARG A 150 -7.27 -6.61 -18.58
CA ARG A 150 -8.64 -7.14 -18.67
C ARG A 150 -8.74 -8.64 -18.51
N GLY A 151 -7.81 -9.38 -19.13
CA GLY A 151 -7.79 -10.84 -19.11
C GLY A 151 -7.13 -11.47 -17.88
N LEU A 152 -6.56 -10.67 -16.97
CA LEU A 152 -5.87 -11.21 -15.79
C LEU A 152 -6.87 -11.89 -14.86
N ASP A 153 -6.57 -13.14 -14.50
CA ASP A 153 -7.30 -13.89 -13.49
C ASP A 153 -6.95 -13.44 -12.06
N SER A 154 -7.57 -14.06 -11.06
CA SER A 154 -7.32 -13.72 -9.66
C SER A 154 -5.90 -14.04 -9.20
N VAL A 155 -5.24 -15.04 -9.79
CA VAL A 155 -3.88 -15.44 -9.42
C VAL A 155 -2.88 -14.43 -9.96
N ALA A 156 -2.96 -14.08 -11.24
CA ALA A 156 -2.09 -13.07 -11.84
C ALA A 156 -2.24 -11.70 -11.16
N ARG A 157 -3.46 -11.32 -10.78
CA ARG A 157 -3.69 -10.09 -9.99
C ARG A 157 -3.06 -10.17 -8.61
N LYS A 158 -3.09 -11.34 -7.97
CA LYS A 158 -2.44 -11.57 -6.69
C LYS A 158 -0.92 -11.44 -6.81
N GLU A 159 -0.30 -11.99 -7.85
CA GLU A 159 1.15 -11.84 -8.08
C GLU A 159 1.55 -10.36 -8.24
N ILE A 160 0.71 -9.53 -8.86
CA ILE A 160 0.92 -8.07 -8.94
C ILE A 160 0.85 -7.45 -7.54
N VAL A 161 -0.14 -7.82 -6.73
CA VAL A 161 -0.26 -7.33 -5.35
C VAL A 161 0.94 -7.76 -4.51
N ASP A 162 1.39 -9.01 -4.65
CA ASP A 162 2.54 -9.54 -3.93
C ASP A 162 3.82 -8.80 -4.34
N TYR A 163 3.99 -8.50 -5.64
CA TYR A 163 5.09 -7.66 -6.13
C TYR A 163 5.06 -6.25 -5.53
N VAL A 164 3.92 -5.55 -5.60
CA VAL A 164 3.77 -4.18 -5.12
C VAL A 164 3.98 -4.09 -3.60
N SER A 165 3.48 -5.08 -2.85
CA SER A 165 3.64 -5.15 -1.39
C SER A 165 5.01 -5.69 -0.94
N GLY A 166 5.83 -6.18 -1.87
CA GLY A 166 7.12 -6.82 -1.56
C GLY A 166 6.97 -8.16 -0.84
N LEU A 167 5.79 -8.80 -0.93
CA LEU A 167 5.55 -10.10 -0.30
C LEU A 167 6.37 -11.17 -1.02
N GLY A 168 7.14 -11.94 -0.25
CA GLY A 168 8.03 -12.97 -0.81
C GLY A 168 9.31 -12.42 -1.44
N LEU A 169 9.60 -11.12 -1.29
CA LEU A 169 10.84 -10.52 -1.76
C LEU A 169 12.04 -11.12 -1.02
N ASP A 170 12.98 -11.69 -1.79
CA ASP A 170 14.28 -12.14 -1.31
C ASP A 170 15.37 -11.17 -1.79
N PRO A 171 15.96 -10.36 -0.89
CA PRO A 171 16.98 -9.38 -1.23
C PRO A 171 18.18 -9.96 -1.98
N SER A 172 18.48 -11.25 -1.83
CA SER A 172 19.59 -11.91 -2.50
C SER A 172 19.43 -12.04 -4.02
N PHE A 173 18.19 -12.04 -4.51
CA PHE A 173 17.89 -11.93 -5.94
C PHE A 173 17.95 -10.48 -6.45
N HIS A 174 17.91 -9.51 -5.53
CA HIS A 174 17.98 -8.08 -5.83
C HIS A 174 19.37 -7.48 -5.55
N GLY A 175 20.41 -8.31 -5.67
CA GLY A 175 21.80 -7.85 -5.61
C GLY A 175 22.41 -7.78 -4.21
N LEU A 176 21.62 -7.90 -3.14
CA LEU A 176 22.14 -7.95 -1.76
C LEU A 176 22.71 -9.33 -1.45
N ARG A 177 23.96 -9.56 -1.86
CA ARG A 177 24.65 -10.84 -1.68
C ARG A 177 25.84 -10.70 -0.77
N LEU A 178 25.99 -11.68 0.11
CA LEU A 178 27.12 -11.79 1.00
C LEU A 178 28.26 -12.50 0.26
N THR A 179 29.19 -11.73 -0.27
CA THR A 179 30.37 -12.24 -0.97
C THR A 179 31.52 -12.41 0.00
N ARG A 180 32.18 -13.57 -0.03
CA ARG A 180 33.42 -13.79 0.73
C ARG A 180 34.61 -13.43 -0.15
N TYR A 181 35.44 -12.50 0.32
CA TYR A 181 36.73 -12.19 -0.29
C TYR A 181 37.83 -12.51 0.74
N GLY A 182 38.39 -13.72 0.67
CA GLY A 182 39.29 -14.23 1.69
C GLY A 182 38.60 -14.34 3.07
N ALA A 183 39.16 -13.70 4.09
CA ALA A 183 38.58 -13.65 5.44
C ALA A 183 37.49 -12.57 5.62
N ALA A 184 37.36 -11.63 4.66
CA ALA A 184 36.39 -10.54 4.73
C ALA A 184 35.04 -10.93 4.10
N ARG A 185 33.95 -10.48 4.74
CA ARG A 185 32.59 -10.55 4.19
C ARG A 185 32.27 -9.17 3.62
N LEU A 186 32.15 -9.08 2.30
CA LEU A 186 31.72 -7.88 1.58
C LEU A 186 30.29 -8.10 1.14
N ILE A 187 29.38 -7.21 1.55
CA ILE A 187 28.05 -7.18 0.95
C ILE A 187 28.22 -6.40 -0.35
N GLN A 188 27.86 -6.99 -1.47
CA GLN A 188 27.59 -6.21 -2.67
C GLN A 188 26.10 -5.90 -2.66
N GLY A 189 25.71 -4.71 -3.12
CA GLY A 189 24.31 -4.31 -3.14
C GLY A 189 23.96 -3.46 -4.36
N PRO A 190 22.66 -3.18 -4.54
CA PRO A 190 22.15 -2.41 -5.67
C PRO A 190 22.54 -0.93 -5.61
N ASN A 191 22.49 -0.24 -6.74
CA ASN A 191 22.74 1.21 -6.79
C ASN A 191 21.44 2.02 -6.69
N LEU A 192 21.56 3.32 -6.41
CA LEU A 192 20.41 4.23 -6.28
C LEU A 192 19.65 4.44 -7.60
N ASP A 193 20.32 4.26 -8.72
CA ASP A 193 19.81 4.36 -10.09
C ASP A 193 19.33 3.02 -10.66
N ASP A 194 19.50 1.91 -9.93
CA ASP A 194 18.92 0.63 -10.34
C ASP A 194 17.38 0.74 -10.42
N GLU A 195 16.78 0.01 -11.35
CA GLU A 195 15.33 -0.02 -11.53
C GLU A 195 14.66 -1.04 -10.59
N GLY A 196 13.32 -0.97 -10.49
CA GLY A 196 12.53 -1.95 -9.76
C GLY A 196 12.86 -2.04 -8.26
N TRP A 197 12.75 -3.24 -7.70
CA TRP A 197 13.05 -3.48 -6.28
C TRP A 197 14.51 -3.25 -5.91
N ARG A 198 15.46 -3.35 -6.85
CA ARG A 198 16.88 -3.09 -6.59
C ARG A 198 17.09 -1.62 -6.18
N GLY A 199 16.60 -0.69 -6.99
CA GLY A 199 16.64 0.73 -6.68
C GLY A 199 15.85 1.08 -5.43
N ARG A 200 14.64 0.51 -5.27
CA ARG A 200 13.80 0.78 -4.08
C ARG A 200 14.47 0.32 -2.79
N ILE A 201 15.18 -0.80 -2.79
CA ILE A 201 16.01 -1.24 -1.66
C ILE A 201 17.15 -0.24 -1.41
N ALA A 202 17.90 0.15 -2.44
CA ALA A 202 19.01 1.10 -2.30
C ALA A 202 18.54 2.45 -1.74
N LYS A 203 17.48 3.03 -2.32
CA LYS A 203 16.85 4.29 -1.89
C LYS A 203 16.31 4.18 -0.46
N GLY A 204 15.62 3.09 -0.14
CA GLY A 204 15.09 2.84 1.20
C GLY A 204 16.18 2.74 2.28
N VAL A 205 17.29 2.06 1.98
CA VAL A 205 18.45 1.99 2.89
C VAL A 205 19.12 3.36 3.03
N TYR A 206 19.29 4.09 1.92
CA TYR A 206 19.86 5.44 1.93
C TYR A 206 19.02 6.40 2.79
N ASP A 207 17.70 6.44 2.57
CA ASP A 207 16.77 7.28 3.33
C ASP A 207 16.72 6.91 4.81
N PHE A 208 16.78 5.61 5.12
CA PHE A 208 16.88 5.13 6.48
C PHE A 208 18.18 5.63 7.14
N VAL A 209 19.34 5.48 6.51
CA VAL A 209 20.62 5.97 7.07
C VAL A 209 20.63 7.49 7.23
N LEU A 210 20.02 8.22 6.28
CA LEU A 210 19.91 9.67 6.30
C LEU A 210 19.12 10.18 7.50
N THR A 211 18.00 9.52 7.83
CA THR A 211 17.01 10.02 8.80
C THR A 211 17.04 9.31 10.15
N ALA A 212 17.55 8.08 10.23
CA ALA A 212 17.54 7.26 11.42
C ALA A 212 18.36 7.86 12.58
N SER A 213 17.80 7.78 13.78
CA SER A 213 18.49 8.05 15.03
C SER A 213 19.33 6.84 15.50
N GLU A 214 20.14 7.01 16.56
CA GLU A 214 20.84 5.87 17.20
C GLU A 214 19.82 4.80 17.66
N GLU A 215 18.68 5.23 18.20
CA GLU A 215 17.62 4.32 18.68
C GLU A 215 16.98 3.53 17.54
N ASP A 216 16.82 4.14 16.36
CA ASP A 216 16.30 3.45 15.18
C ASP A 216 17.25 2.34 14.72
N PHE A 217 18.56 2.61 14.71
CA PHE A 217 19.57 1.59 14.40
C PHE A 217 19.58 0.44 15.41
N LEU A 218 19.40 0.73 16.71
CA LEU A 218 19.26 -0.29 17.74
C LEU A 218 18.00 -1.14 17.52
N ARG A 219 16.89 -0.51 17.14
CA ARG A 219 15.60 -1.17 16.90
C ARG A 219 15.65 -2.16 15.73
N VAL A 220 16.46 -1.89 14.71
CA VAL A 220 16.70 -2.84 13.61
C VAL A 220 17.75 -3.90 13.95
N GLY A 221 18.25 -3.93 15.19
CA GLY A 221 19.13 -4.98 15.71
C GLY A 221 20.63 -4.69 15.60
N LEU A 222 21.04 -3.46 15.25
CA LEU A 222 22.46 -3.12 15.21
C LEU A 222 23.04 -2.94 16.61
N PRO A 223 24.29 -3.41 16.87
CA PRO A 223 24.96 -3.15 18.13
C PRO A 223 25.16 -1.64 18.36
N ARG A 224 25.09 -1.21 19.62
CA ARG A 224 25.19 0.21 19.99
C ARG A 224 26.45 0.90 19.46
N LYS A 225 27.59 0.18 19.49
CA LYS A 225 28.85 0.69 18.92
C LYS A 225 28.71 1.00 17.43
N THR A 226 28.10 0.08 16.67
CA THR A 226 27.86 0.24 15.24
C THR A 226 26.88 1.38 14.97
N ALA A 227 25.76 1.44 15.70
CA ALA A 227 24.79 2.52 15.59
C ALA A 227 25.42 3.90 15.78
N LYS A 228 26.25 4.05 16.82
CA LYS A 228 26.99 5.29 17.07
C LYS A 228 27.95 5.64 15.92
N THR A 229 28.71 4.65 15.44
CA THR A 229 29.63 4.85 14.30
C THR A 229 28.90 5.26 13.02
N LEU A 230 27.72 4.70 12.76
CA LEU A 230 26.89 5.08 11.60
C LEU A 230 26.42 6.54 11.69
N VAL A 231 25.98 6.98 12.86
CA VAL A 231 25.57 8.38 13.08
C VAL A 231 26.77 9.33 12.94
N GLU A 232 27.91 8.99 13.55
CA GLU A 232 29.15 9.79 13.49
C GLU A 232 29.71 9.92 12.06
N ASN A 233 29.52 8.90 11.21
CA ASN A 233 30.07 8.85 9.85
C ASN A 233 29.00 8.99 8.75
N ARG A 234 27.77 9.36 9.10
CA ARG A 234 26.62 9.41 8.16
C ARG A 234 26.94 10.09 6.85
N GLY A 235 27.55 11.28 6.89
CA GLY A 235 27.88 12.04 5.69
C GLY A 235 28.80 11.28 4.73
N LYS A 236 29.86 10.64 5.25
CA LYS A 236 30.81 9.86 4.44
C LYS A 236 30.17 8.61 3.85
N ILE A 237 29.30 7.96 4.61
CA ILE A 237 28.55 6.78 4.15
C ILE A 237 27.64 7.16 2.99
N LEU A 238 26.86 8.23 3.15
CA LEU A 238 25.97 8.73 2.08
C LEU A 238 26.74 9.19 0.84
N GLU A 239 27.91 9.82 1.01
CA GLU A 239 28.77 10.21 -0.12
C GLU A 239 29.29 9.01 -0.92
N SER A 240 29.60 7.90 -0.27
CA SER A 240 30.12 6.69 -0.93
C SER A 240 29.13 6.01 -1.89
N TRP A 241 27.83 6.28 -1.76
CA TRP A 241 26.79 5.85 -2.73
C TRP A 241 26.91 6.52 -4.09
N LYS A 242 27.71 7.58 -4.24
CA LYS A 242 28.01 8.18 -5.56
C LYS A 242 28.95 7.33 -6.41
N ASP A 243 29.71 6.43 -5.79
CA ASP A 243 30.69 5.59 -6.47
C ASP A 243 30.17 4.15 -6.62
N ASN A 244 30.17 3.35 -5.53
CA ASN A 244 29.77 1.93 -5.57
C ASN A 244 28.82 1.52 -4.42
N GLY A 245 28.39 2.46 -3.58
CA GLY A 245 27.62 2.17 -2.37
C GLY A 245 28.49 1.68 -1.18
N PRO A 246 28.07 1.90 0.07
CA PRO A 246 28.73 1.45 1.30
C PRO A 246 28.33 0.03 1.69
N TRP A 247 27.94 -0.80 0.71
CA TRP A 247 27.54 -2.18 0.95
C TRP A 247 28.68 -2.97 1.61
#